data_AF-A0A941JNX1-F1
#
_entry.id   AF-A0A941JNX1-F1
#
_cell.length_a   1.000
_cell.length_b   1.000
_cell.length_c   1.000
_cell.angle_alpha   90.00
_cell.angle_beta   90.00
_cell.angle_gamma   90.00
#
_symmetry.space_group_name_H-M   'P 1'
#
loop_
_entity.id
_entity.type
_entity.pdbx_description
1 polymer ?
#
loop_
_entity_poly.entity_id
_entity_poly.type
_entity_poly.pdbx_seq_one_letter_code
_entity_poly.pdbx_strand_id
1 'polypeptide(L)'
;MGCGQAVTAIHDRMMRRIRELPIFDDQVELHVPRLRLACLSCGPRVERLDWLDRHCRVTRRLAESVARLCAVTSVLHAARWHGLDWKTTKAIDLQTLERRLGPVDLDGVR
;
A
#
# COMPACT_ATOMS: atom_id res chain seq x y z
N MET A 1 -2.03 15.21 -4.89
CA MET A 1 -3.48 15.07 -4.64
C MET A 1 -4.26 15.35 -5.93
N GLY A 2 -5.56 15.04 -5.98
CA GLY A 2 -6.49 15.44 -7.06
C GLY A 2 -7.68 16.20 -6.45
N CYS A 3 -8.57 16.75 -7.27
CA CYS A 3 -9.68 17.60 -6.81
C CYS A 3 -10.76 16.88 -5.98
N GLY A 4 -10.74 15.55 -5.91
CA GLY A 4 -11.70 14.75 -5.14
C GLY A 4 -13.11 14.65 -5.73
N GLN A 5 -13.36 15.31 -6.87
CA GLN A 5 -14.64 15.24 -7.57
C GLN A 5 -14.87 13.84 -8.17
N ALA A 6 -16.14 13.42 -8.24
CA ALA A 6 -16.52 12.22 -8.96
C ALA A 6 -16.26 12.39 -10.46
N VAL A 7 -15.59 11.41 -11.06
CA VAL A 7 -15.27 11.38 -12.50
C VAL A 7 -15.63 10.02 -13.04
N THR A 8 -16.45 9.98 -14.09
CA THR A 8 -16.85 8.75 -14.79
C THR A 8 -16.05 8.51 -16.07
N ALA A 9 -15.47 9.57 -16.65
CA ALA A 9 -14.65 9.49 -17.85
C ALA A 9 -13.33 8.74 -17.57
N ILE A 10 -13.04 7.71 -18.37
CA ILE A 10 -11.83 6.89 -18.26
C ILE A 10 -10.85 7.32 -19.34
N HIS A 11 -9.62 7.65 -18.94
CA HIS A 11 -8.50 7.91 -19.84
C HIS A 11 -7.86 6.61 -20.31
N ASP A 12 -7.51 5.72 -19.38
CA ASP A 12 -6.97 4.39 -19.68
C ASP A 12 -7.29 3.38 -18.57
N ARG A 13 -7.10 2.10 -18.89
CA ARG A 13 -7.25 0.96 -17.98
C ARG A 13 -6.01 0.10 -18.06
N MET A 14 -5.51 -0.36 -16.92
CA MET A 14 -4.38 -1.27 -16.86
C MET A 14 -4.59 -2.36 -15.81
N MET A 15 -4.38 -3.63 -16.17
CA MET A 15 -4.46 -4.73 -15.21
C MET A 15 -3.28 -4.69 -14.23
N ARG A 16 -3.56 -4.95 -12.95
CA ARG A 16 -2.55 -5.03 -11.89
C ARG A 16 -2.75 -6.28 -11.05
N ARG A 17 -1.63 -6.91 -10.71
CA ARG A 17 -1.56 -7.96 -9.69
C ARG A 17 -1.26 -7.29 -8.35
N ILE A 18 -2.14 -7.50 -7.38
CA ILE A 18 -2.05 -6.93 -6.03
C ILE A 18 -2.04 -8.08 -5.03
N ARG A 19 -1.04 -8.13 -4.16
CA ARG A 19 -0.96 -9.14 -3.10
C ARG A 19 -1.96 -8.86 -1.99
N GLU A 20 -2.60 -9.91 -1.52
CA GLU A 20 -3.56 -9.91 -0.42
C GLU A 20 -3.10 -10.89 0.67
N LEU A 21 -3.75 -10.82 1.84
CA LEU A 21 -3.61 -11.84 2.87
C LEU A 21 -3.89 -13.24 2.32
N PRO A 22 -3.19 -14.26 2.85
CA PRO A 22 -3.42 -15.63 2.47
C PRO A 22 -4.85 -16.06 2.85
N ILE A 23 -5.39 -17.00 2.08
CA ILE A 23 -6.68 -17.66 2.32
C ILE A 23 -6.36 -19.14 2.45
N PHE A 24 -6.72 -19.77 3.59
CA PHE A 24 -6.36 -21.17 3.89
C PHE A 24 -4.87 -21.46 3.74
N ASP A 25 -4.01 -20.55 4.22
CA ASP A 25 -2.55 -20.59 4.11
C ASP A 25 -1.98 -20.48 2.69
N ASP A 26 -2.84 -20.37 1.66
CA ASP A 26 -2.42 -20.14 0.29
C ASP A 26 -2.23 -18.65 0.00
N GLN A 27 -1.13 -18.30 -0.67
CA GLN A 27 -0.87 -16.93 -1.10
C GLN A 27 -1.88 -16.49 -2.17
N VAL A 28 -2.47 -15.31 -1.96
CA VAL A 28 -3.50 -14.76 -2.85
C VAL A 28 -3.02 -13.50 -3.57
N GLU A 29 -3.30 -13.43 -4.86
CA GLU A 29 -3.16 -12.23 -5.67
C GLU A 29 -4.50 -11.84 -6.31
N LEU A 30 -4.84 -10.56 -6.21
CA LEU A 30 -5.99 -9.95 -6.86
C LEU A 30 -5.56 -9.42 -8.24
N HIS A 31 -6.34 -9.76 -9.27
CA HIS A 31 -6.20 -9.19 -10.61
C HIS A 31 -7.21 -8.05 -10.77
N VAL A 32 -6.74 -6.81 -10.60
CA VAL A 32 -7.61 -5.64 -10.51
C VAL A 32 -7.36 -4.72 -11.70
N PRO A 33 -8.40 -4.37 -12.49
CA PRO A 33 -8.28 -3.32 -13.49
C PRO A 33 -8.11 -1.98 -12.78
N ARG A 34 -6.95 -1.34 -12.94
CA ARG A 34 -6.71 0.01 -12.44
C ARG A 34 -7.08 1.04 -13.50
N LEU A 35 -7.92 1.99 -13.12
CA LEU A 35 -8.38 3.07 -14.00
C LEU A 35 -7.56 4.33 -13.80
N ARG A 36 -7.20 4.97 -14.91
CA ARG A 36 -6.79 6.37 -14.93
C ARG A 36 -7.98 7.19 -15.42
N LEU A 37 -8.52 8.03 -14.56
CA LEU A 37 -9.70 8.85 -14.80
C LEU A 37 -9.31 10.16 -15.49
N ALA A 38 -10.10 10.59 -16.47
CA ALA A 38 -9.92 11.80 -17.25
C ALA A 38 -10.57 13.02 -16.56
N CYS A 39 -9.98 13.46 -15.44
CA CYS A 39 -10.47 14.64 -14.73
C CYS A 39 -10.20 15.92 -15.54
N LEU A 40 -11.23 16.72 -15.79
CA LEU A 40 -11.11 17.98 -16.54
C LEU A 40 -10.32 19.05 -15.78
N SER A 41 -10.38 19.06 -14.44
CA SER A 41 -9.70 20.08 -13.62
C SER A 41 -8.24 19.72 -13.31
N CYS A 42 -7.92 18.44 -13.15
CA CYS A 42 -6.58 17.99 -12.74
C CYS A 42 -5.80 17.32 -13.88
N GLY A 43 -6.44 17.01 -15.00
CA GLY A 43 -5.93 16.07 -15.99
C GLY A 43 -6.00 14.62 -15.52
N PRO A 44 -5.44 13.67 -16.30
CA PRO A 44 -5.54 12.25 -16.00
C PRO A 44 -4.95 11.86 -14.63
N ARG A 45 -5.70 11.09 -13.82
CA ARG A 45 -5.28 10.63 -12.48
C ARG A 45 -5.68 9.18 -12.25
N VAL A 46 -4.80 8.41 -11.61
CA VAL A 46 -5.13 7.04 -11.17
C VAL A 46 -6.26 7.12 -10.14
N GLU A 47 -7.27 6.27 -10.30
CA GLU A 47 -8.38 6.14 -9.36
C GLU A 47 -7.87 5.88 -7.94
N ARG A 48 -8.64 6.36 -6.96
CA ARG A 48 -8.39 6.08 -5.56
C ARG A 48 -9.25 4.89 -5.15
N LEU A 49 -8.61 3.88 -4.58
CA LEU A 49 -9.27 2.74 -3.96
C LEU A 49 -9.03 2.85 -2.46
N ASP A 50 -10.08 2.72 -1.67
CA ASP A 50 -10.05 2.79 -0.21
C ASP A 50 -9.23 1.66 0.42
N TRP A 51 -9.18 0.49 -0.22
CA TRP A 51 -8.43 -0.69 0.22
C TRP A 51 -7.01 -0.80 -0.35
N LEU A 52 -6.57 0.11 -1.23
CA LEU A 52 -5.25 0.07 -1.88
C LEU A 52 -4.62 1.45 -2.03
N ASP A 53 -3.50 1.63 -1.34
CA ASP A 53 -2.74 2.88 -1.40
C ASP A 53 -2.17 3.15 -2.79
N ARG A 54 -1.87 4.42 -3.04
CA ARG A 54 -1.42 4.89 -4.35
C ARG A 54 -0.12 4.19 -4.74
N HIS A 55 -0.11 3.58 -5.93
CA HIS A 55 1.03 2.84 -6.50
C HIS A 55 1.48 1.60 -5.72
N CYS A 56 0.81 1.24 -4.62
CA CYS A 56 1.12 0.02 -3.88
C CYS A 56 0.69 -1.22 -4.65
N ARG A 57 1.40 -2.33 -4.41
CA ARG A 57 1.09 -3.67 -4.94
C ARG A 57 0.68 -4.66 -3.85
N VAL A 58 0.35 -4.14 -2.67
CA VAL A 58 -0.15 -4.88 -1.52
C VAL A 58 -1.43 -4.17 -1.06
N THR A 59 -2.44 -4.92 -0.65
CA THR A 59 -3.64 -4.30 -0.06
C THR A 59 -3.30 -3.67 1.28
N ARG A 60 -4.08 -2.66 1.68
CA ARG A 60 -3.91 -2.00 2.99
C ARG A 60 -4.04 -3.00 4.13
N ARG A 61 -4.96 -3.95 4.01
CA ARG A 61 -5.18 -5.02 4.99
C ARG A 61 -3.93 -5.90 5.15
N LEU A 62 -3.28 -6.28 4.05
CA LEU A 62 -1.99 -7.00 4.10
C LEU A 62 -0.90 -6.13 4.75
N ALA A 63 -0.78 -4.86 4.36
CA ALA A 63 0.20 -3.94 4.94
C ALA A 63 0.02 -3.76 6.46
N GLU A 64 -1.23 -3.65 6.92
CA GLU A 64 -1.56 -3.59 8.35
C GLU A 64 -1.17 -4.88 9.09
N SER A 65 -1.37 -6.05 8.47
CA SER A 65 -0.93 -7.32 9.06
C SER A 65 0.60 -7.41 9.16
N VAL A 66 1.31 -7.00 8.11
CA VAL A 66 2.77 -6.93 8.11
C VAL A 66 3.25 -6.04 9.25
N ALA A 67 2.69 -4.84 9.39
CA ALA A 67 3.09 -3.91 10.44
C ALA A 67 2.79 -4.43 11.85
N ARG A 68 1.65 -5.12 12.06
CA ARG A 68 1.36 -5.78 13.34
C ARG A 68 2.40 -6.83 13.68
N LEU A 69 2.84 -7.61 12.70
CA LEU A 69 3.86 -8.64 12.92
C LEU A 69 5.23 -8.01 13.19
N CYS A 70 5.65 -7.00 12.41
CA CYS A 70 6.88 -6.23 12.66
C CYS A 70 6.94 -5.61 14.06
N ALA A 71 5.80 -5.28 14.70
CA ALA A 71 5.78 -4.76 16.06
C ALA A 71 6.24 -5.77 17.13
N VAL A 72 6.25 -7.07 16.82
CA VAL A 72 6.59 -8.15 17.77
C VAL A 72 7.67 -9.10 17.25
N THR A 73 8.20 -8.87 16.05
CA THR A 73 9.26 -9.68 15.44
C THR A 73 10.15 -8.87 14.53
N SER A 74 11.22 -9.48 14.02
CA SER A 74 12.10 -8.82 13.04
C SER A 74 11.39 -8.60 11.70
N VAL A 75 11.73 -7.51 11.00
CA VAL A 75 11.26 -7.25 9.63
C VAL A 75 11.54 -8.43 8.69
N LEU A 76 12.66 -9.13 8.87
CA LEU A 76 12.99 -10.31 8.07
C LEU A 76 12.02 -11.47 8.31
N HIS A 77 11.64 -11.71 9.57
CA HIS A 77 10.68 -12.76 9.88
C HIS A 77 9.28 -12.40 9.36
N ALA A 78 8.84 -11.14 9.52
CA ALA A 78 7.57 -10.67 8.97
C ALA A 78 7.51 -10.78 7.44
N ALA A 79 8.62 -10.46 6.76
CA ALA A 79 8.75 -10.63 5.31
C ALA A 79 8.58 -12.09 4.88
N ARG A 80 9.27 -13.01 5.57
CA ARG A 80 9.17 -14.45 5.31
C ARG A 80 7.77 -14.99 5.56
N TRP A 81 7.15 -14.61 6.68
CA TRP A 81 5.79 -15.02 7.05
C TRP A 81 4.76 -14.63 5.97
N HIS A 82 4.84 -13.41 5.46
CA HIS A 82 3.94 -12.92 4.42
C HIS A 82 4.42 -13.20 2.99
N GLY A 83 5.55 -13.88 2.81
CA GLY A 83 6.17 -14.15 1.51
C GLY A 83 6.54 -12.89 0.71
N LEU A 84 6.75 -11.75 1.38
CA LEU A 84 7.08 -10.47 0.75
C LEU A 84 8.59 -10.26 0.65
N ASP A 85 9.00 -9.43 -0.30
CA ASP A 85 10.38 -8.94 -0.34
C ASP A 85 10.70 -8.13 0.93
N TRP A 86 11.93 -8.28 1.44
CA TRP A 86 12.35 -7.61 2.67
C TRP A 86 12.26 -6.08 2.57
N LYS A 87 12.60 -5.48 1.41
CA LYS A 87 12.51 -4.02 1.23
C LYS A 87 11.07 -3.55 1.23
N THR A 88 10.15 -4.33 0.65
CA THR A 88 8.71 -4.03 0.67
C THR A 88 8.19 -4.04 2.11
N THR A 89 8.55 -5.07 2.87
CA THR A 89 8.17 -5.22 4.28
C THR A 89 8.73 -4.07 5.14
N LYS A 90 10.01 -3.72 4.94
CA LYS A 90 10.65 -2.59 5.61
C LYS A 90 9.97 -1.26 5.30
N ALA A 91 9.58 -1.04 4.03
CA ALA A 91 8.88 0.17 3.63
C ALA A 91 7.49 0.29 4.28
N ILE A 92 6.75 -0.82 4.37
CA ILE A 92 5.45 -0.88 5.07
C ILE A 92 5.61 -0.56 6.55
N ASP A 93 6.63 -1.13 7.19
CA ASP A 93 6.92 -0.91 8.60
C ASP A 93 7.27 0.56 8.87
N LEU A 94 8.21 1.12 8.10
CA LEU A 94 8.59 2.53 8.18
C LEU A 94 7.39 3.47 8.00
N GLN A 95 6.60 3.28 6.94
CA GLN A 95 5.39 4.09 6.69
C GLN A 95 4.37 3.98 7.83
N THR A 96 4.34 2.84 8.52
CA THR A 96 3.47 2.65 9.69
C THR A 96 4.02 3.36 10.92
N LEU A 97 5.33 3.31 11.15
CA LEU A 97 5.99 4.04 12.23
C LEU A 97 5.82 5.56 12.05
N GLU A 98 6.05 6.09 10.84
CA GLU A 98 5.86 7.51 10.52
C GLU A 98 4.43 7.98 10.81
N ARG A 99 3.42 7.18 10.45
CA ARG A 99 2.01 7.49 10.75
C ARG A 99 1.69 7.45 12.24
N ARG A 100 2.33 6.56 13.00
CA ARG A 100 2.06 6.36 14.43
C ARG A 100 2.79 7.35 15.32
N LEU A 101 4.04 7.68 14.98
CA LEU A 101 4.94 8.47 15.81
C LEU A 101 5.05 9.92 15.33
N GLY A 102 4.69 10.21 14.08
CA GLY A 102 4.94 11.51 13.46
C GLY A 102 6.42 11.68 13.06
N PRO A 103 6.85 12.91 12.72
CA PRO A 103 8.26 13.19 12.42
C PRO A 103 9.12 12.89 13.64
N VAL A 104 10.23 12.19 13.43
CA VAL A 104 11.19 11.86 14.49
C VAL A 104 11.96 13.13 14.84
N ASP A 105 11.78 13.62 16.06
CA ASP A 105 12.63 14.64 16.64
C ASP A 105 13.91 13.97 17.17
N LEU A 106 15.05 14.35 16.59
CA LEU A 106 16.38 13.85 16.97
C LEU A 106 17.19 14.92 17.71
N ASP A 107 16.58 16.05 18.07
CA ASP A 107 17.27 17.11 18.79
C ASP A 107 17.81 16.57 20.13
N GLY A 108 19.14 16.59 20.27
CA GLY A 108 19.83 16.13 21.47
C GLY A 108 20.29 14.68 21.48
N VAL A 109 20.07 13.90 20.40
CA VAL A 109 20.67 12.57 20.25
C VAL A 109 22.09 12.71 19.69
N ARG A 110 23.11 12.54 20.55
CA ARG A 110 24.54 12.58 20.19
C ARG A 110 25.18 11.21 20.24
#